data_AF-A0A397GUD1-F1
#
_entry.id   AF-A0A397GUD1-F1
#
_cell.length_a   1.000
_cell.length_b   1.000
_cell.length_c   1.000
_cell.angle_alpha   90.00
_cell.angle_beta   90.00
_cell.angle_gamma   90.00
#
_symmetry.space_group_name_H-M   'P 1'
#
loop_
_entity.id
_entity.type
_entity.pdbx_description
1 polymer ?
#
loop_
_entity_poly.entity_id
_entity_poly.type
_entity_poly.pdbx_seq_one_letter_code
_entity_poly.pdbx_strand_id
1 'polypeptide(L)'
;MAMLAPRSQFISKLNNYNNFINKILKIPNIKIINNQKSTFITTTTYNNSLLFRSSNNNNIYKNDIFKPIMLSTFNRGLATESSSSGADTASATPGKLPVVIPKLNRAERDALVEKMKSYYKENYVDSFNKELLKEIPNWLDGMGLKGLAPCFKGVNSQDILKFTDWKQLRDLGIKNPAHRKRLMRNIWNAKRSFASDQGITLPEDKESSGNDDDEQNDDLTPEDRVDFKAIEDLPTWLNGMRDGYGYFAPHFEGRNWREIIHMTWEDLEVLGIRARTSRARIIAHLWVTKRALAAKNGEPIPEEKERIDRPREVQRRLLYGTPRKTGKQGSHPAI
;
A
#
# COMPACT_ATOMS: atom_id res chain seq x y z
N MET A 1 27.19 32.59 21.51
CA MET A 1 25.92 33.13 22.04
C MET A 1 24.77 32.28 21.51
N ALA A 2 24.23 31.37 22.32
CA ALA A 2 23.09 30.56 21.95
C ALA A 2 21.80 31.32 22.30
N MET A 3 21.04 31.73 21.29
CA MET A 3 19.73 32.36 21.49
C MET A 3 18.72 31.29 21.91
N LEU A 4 18.40 31.25 23.20
CA LEU A 4 17.28 30.48 23.74
C LEU A 4 15.98 31.14 23.27
N ALA A 5 15.21 30.44 22.44
CA ALA A 5 13.88 30.87 22.06
C ALA A 5 12.97 30.96 23.31
N PRO A 6 12.06 31.97 23.41
CA PRO A 6 11.26 32.16 24.61
C PRO A 6 10.29 31.00 24.83
N ARG A 7 10.32 30.44 26.05
CA ARG A 7 9.45 29.36 26.57
C ARG A 7 7.94 29.61 26.33
N SER A 8 7.53 30.86 26.11
CA SER A 8 6.15 31.27 25.81
C SER A 8 5.66 30.83 24.43
N GLN A 9 6.53 30.76 23.42
CA GLN A 9 6.14 30.31 22.07
C GLN A 9 5.81 28.80 22.06
N PHE A 10 6.46 28.02 22.91
CA PHE A 10 6.21 26.59 23.06
C PHE A 10 4.84 26.29 23.69
N ILE A 11 4.46 27.04 24.73
CA ILE A 11 3.16 26.88 25.43
C ILE A 11 1.99 27.27 24.52
N SER A 12 2.14 28.32 23.69
CA SER A 12 1.09 28.74 22.76
C SER A 12 0.77 27.69 21.67
N LYS A 13 1.80 26.97 21.18
CA LYS A 13 1.63 25.87 20.21
C LYS A 13 0.97 24.65 20.83
N LEU A 14 1.29 24.33 22.09
CA LEU A 14 0.65 23.25 22.85
C LEU A 14 -0.84 23.51 23.10
N ASN A 15 -1.20 24.74 23.49
CA ASN A 15 -2.59 25.09 23.76
C ASN A 15 -3.47 25.09 22.49
N ASN A 16 -2.92 25.47 21.34
CA ASN A 16 -3.64 25.36 20.06
C ASN A 16 -3.90 23.90 19.66
N TYR A 17 -2.97 22.99 19.97
CA TYR A 17 -3.10 21.56 19.66
C TYR A 17 -4.06 20.83 20.62
N ASN A 18 -4.10 21.21 21.90
CA ASN A 18 -5.03 20.63 22.87
C ASN A 18 -6.49 21.03 22.58
N ASN A 19 -6.73 22.29 22.17
CA ASN A 19 -8.05 22.72 21.71
C ASN A 19 -8.47 22.03 20.40
N PHE A 20 -7.50 21.69 19.55
CA PHE A 20 -7.74 21.00 18.28
C PHE A 20 -8.27 19.56 18.50
N ILE A 21 -7.63 18.78 19.36
CA ILE A 21 -8.02 17.39 19.64
C ILE A 21 -9.37 17.32 20.37
N ASN A 22 -9.60 18.17 21.37
CA ASN A 22 -10.90 18.25 22.08
C ASN A 22 -12.06 18.66 21.16
N LYS A 23 -11.79 19.43 20.10
CA LYS A 23 -12.80 19.87 19.13
C LYS A 23 -13.10 18.82 18.06
N ILE A 24 -12.13 17.96 17.72
CA ILE A 24 -12.24 16.93 16.67
C ILE A 24 -12.74 15.60 17.24
N LEU A 25 -12.21 15.19 18.39
CA LEU A 25 -12.64 13.99 19.08
C LEU A 25 -13.87 14.29 19.93
N LYS A 26 -14.93 14.87 19.36
CA LYS A 26 -16.28 14.89 19.98
C LYS A 26 -16.81 13.46 20.09
N ILE A 27 -16.12 12.63 20.84
CA ILE A 27 -16.47 11.27 21.20
C ILE A 27 -17.17 11.44 22.54
N PRO A 28 -18.51 11.32 22.59
CA PRO A 28 -19.20 11.30 23.87
C PRO A 28 -18.67 10.07 24.64
N ASN A 29 -18.17 10.29 25.86
CA ASN A 29 -17.67 9.28 26.81
C ASN A 29 -16.20 8.81 26.71
N ILE A 30 -15.22 9.70 26.55
CA ILE A 30 -13.83 9.36 26.92
C ILE A 30 -13.63 9.61 28.41
N LYS A 31 -13.48 8.54 29.21
CA LYS A 31 -12.95 8.64 30.57
C LYS A 31 -11.45 8.93 30.48
N ILE A 32 -11.06 10.17 30.79
CA ILE A 32 -9.65 10.53 31.00
C ILE A 32 -9.22 9.91 32.33
N ILE A 33 -8.52 8.78 32.28
CA ILE A 33 -7.90 8.19 33.47
C ILE A 33 -6.58 8.92 33.70
N ASN A 34 -6.63 9.94 34.54
CA ASN A 34 -5.45 10.73 34.92
C ASN A 34 -4.69 10.00 36.05
N ASN A 35 -3.84 9.03 35.72
CA ASN A 35 -2.97 8.37 36.71
C ASN A 35 -1.71 9.22 36.97
N GLN A 36 -1.86 10.32 37.70
CA GLN A 36 -0.74 10.99 38.37
C GLN A 36 -0.72 10.57 39.85
N LYS A 37 -0.01 9.47 40.13
CA LYS A 37 0.70 9.11 41.38
C LYS A 37 0.93 7.60 41.38
N SER A 38 2.09 7.16 40.90
CA SER A 38 2.58 5.81 41.19
C SER A 38 3.90 5.95 41.93
N THR A 39 3.82 5.84 43.25
CA THR A 39 4.94 5.55 44.14
C THR A 39 5.26 4.06 43.96
N PHE A 40 6.50 3.74 43.61
CA PHE A 40 6.96 2.35 43.51
C PHE A 40 6.87 1.68 44.88
N ILE A 41 6.01 0.67 44.99
CA ILE A 41 6.10 -0.37 46.03
C ILE A 41 6.50 -1.65 45.30
N THR A 42 7.75 -2.06 45.48
CA THR A 42 8.26 -3.38 45.13
C THR A 42 7.69 -4.40 46.11
N THR A 43 6.75 -5.23 45.66
CA THR A 43 6.42 -6.50 46.31
C THR A 43 6.73 -7.65 45.36
N THR A 44 7.70 -8.46 45.77
CA THR A 44 8.01 -9.78 45.23
C THR A 44 6.90 -10.77 45.61
N THR A 45 6.26 -11.37 44.61
CA THR A 45 5.56 -12.64 44.79
C THR A 45 5.68 -13.53 43.56
N TYR A 46 5.91 -14.80 43.86
CA TYR A 46 6.38 -15.89 43.00
C TYR A 46 5.22 -16.61 42.30
N ASN A 47 5.48 -17.09 41.08
CA ASN A 47 4.83 -18.19 40.32
C ASN A 47 3.34 -18.13 39.94
N ASN A 48 3.05 -18.07 38.63
CA ASN A 48 2.79 -19.30 37.85
C ASN A 48 2.82 -19.08 36.33
N SER A 49 3.40 -20.08 35.68
CA SER A 49 3.82 -20.19 34.28
C SER A 49 2.68 -20.16 33.26
N LEU A 50 2.84 -19.33 32.22
CA LEU A 50 2.28 -19.56 30.89
C LEU A 50 3.35 -19.22 29.85
N LEU A 51 3.91 -20.27 29.27
CA LEU A 51 4.96 -20.26 28.26
C LEU A 51 4.45 -19.64 26.96
N PHE A 52 4.83 -18.39 26.69
CA PHE A 52 5.03 -17.93 25.32
C PHE A 52 6.53 -17.81 25.07
N ARG A 53 7.03 -18.76 24.29
CA ARG A 53 8.39 -18.82 23.79
C ARG A 53 8.56 -17.74 22.72
N SER A 54 8.89 -16.51 23.13
CA SER A 54 9.42 -15.48 22.24
C SER A 54 10.93 -15.39 22.46
N SER A 55 11.68 -15.90 21.49
CA SER A 55 13.13 -15.73 21.38
C SER A 55 13.39 -14.96 20.10
N ASN A 56 13.75 -13.67 20.21
CA ASN A 56 15.17 -13.31 20.19
C ASN A 56 15.34 -11.82 20.51
N ASN A 57 16.24 -11.58 21.47
CA ASN A 57 16.81 -10.27 21.74
C ASN A 57 17.79 -9.91 20.63
N ASN A 58 17.79 -8.64 20.23
CA ASN A 58 19.04 -7.88 20.21
C ASN A 58 18.74 -6.40 20.46
N ASN A 59 19.53 -5.88 21.39
CA ASN A 59 19.43 -4.58 22.00
C ASN A 59 20.41 -3.62 21.29
N ILE A 60 20.07 -2.33 21.31
CA ILE A 60 20.99 -1.18 21.29
C ILE A 60 21.72 -0.91 19.95
N TYR A 61 21.20 0.07 19.20
CA TYR A 61 21.99 1.23 18.75
C TYR A 61 21.10 2.48 18.81
N LYS A 62 21.42 3.38 19.76
CA LYS A 62 21.06 4.80 19.64
C LYS A 62 21.98 5.39 18.58
N ASN A 63 21.47 5.58 17.37
CA ASN A 63 22.07 6.51 16.43
C ASN A 63 21.02 7.59 16.15
N ASP A 64 21.38 8.84 16.44
CA ASP A 64 20.76 10.02 15.85
C ASP A 64 21.00 9.95 14.34
N ILE A 65 20.11 9.25 13.63
CA ILE A 65 20.15 9.09 12.19
C ILE A 65 19.35 10.23 11.60
N PHE A 66 20.05 11.18 10.99
CA PHE A 66 19.51 12.00 9.91
C PHE A 66 18.76 11.07 8.96
N LYS A 67 17.43 11.15 8.96
CA LYS A 67 16.59 10.33 8.10
C LYS A 67 16.98 10.63 6.65
N PRO A 68 17.46 9.64 5.87
CA PRO A 68 17.70 9.88 4.47
C PRO A 68 16.36 10.23 3.83
N ILE A 69 16.25 11.47 3.35
CA ILE A 69 15.17 11.87 2.44
C ILE A 69 15.34 10.97 1.22
N MET A 70 14.39 10.06 1.02
CA MET A 70 14.32 9.21 -0.17
C MET A 70 14.01 10.09 -1.38
N LEU A 71 15.01 10.79 -1.91
CA LEU A 71 14.98 11.24 -3.30
C LEU A 71 15.29 10.02 -4.18
N SER A 72 14.34 9.08 -4.27
CA SER A 72 14.32 8.21 -5.45
C SER A 72 13.67 9.01 -6.57
N THR A 73 14.44 9.89 -7.21
CA THR A 73 14.04 10.46 -8.49
C THR A 73 14.02 9.31 -9.49
N PHE A 74 12.86 8.68 -9.63
CA PHE A 74 12.55 7.77 -10.72
C PHE A 74 12.49 8.63 -11.98
N ASN A 75 13.66 8.87 -12.59
CA ASN A 75 13.78 9.64 -13.81
C ASN A 75 13.13 8.82 -14.94
N ARG A 76 11.83 9.10 -15.19
CA ARG A 76 11.13 8.62 -16.37
C ARG A 76 11.87 9.13 -17.61
N GLY A 77 12.48 8.22 -18.36
CA GLY A 77 12.87 8.52 -19.73
C GLY A 77 11.60 8.77 -20.54
N LEU A 78 11.44 9.98 -21.06
CA LEU A 78 10.44 10.31 -22.07
C LEU A 78 10.72 9.44 -23.30
N ALA A 79 9.88 8.44 -23.54
CA ALA A 79 9.91 7.70 -24.79
C ALA A 79 9.32 8.60 -25.88
N THR A 80 10.17 9.09 -26.79
CA THR A 80 9.75 9.75 -28.02
C THR A 80 9.07 8.73 -28.92
N GLU A 81 7.75 8.83 -29.07
CA GLU A 81 6.99 8.07 -30.04
C GLU A 81 7.33 8.55 -31.46
N SER A 82 7.94 7.67 -32.27
CA SER A 82 8.17 7.94 -33.70
C SER A 82 6.93 7.50 -34.48
N SER A 83 6.18 8.47 -35.00
CA SER A 83 4.99 8.23 -35.83
C SER A 83 5.42 7.92 -37.26
N SER A 84 5.45 6.63 -37.62
CA SER A 84 5.68 6.18 -39.00
C SER A 84 4.34 5.84 -39.66
N SER A 85 3.83 6.74 -40.51
CA SER A 85 2.64 6.51 -41.33
C SER A 85 3.01 5.79 -42.63
N GLY A 86 2.63 4.51 -42.72
CA GLY A 86 2.68 3.73 -43.96
C GLY A 86 1.55 2.72 -43.95
N ALA A 87 0.53 2.96 -44.77
CA ALA A 87 -0.62 2.08 -44.93
C ALA A 87 -0.24 0.92 -45.83
N ASP A 88 -0.25 -0.31 -45.30
CA ASP A 88 -0.42 -1.53 -46.07
C ASP A 88 -1.07 -2.62 -45.22
N THR A 89 -2.20 -3.11 -45.71
CA THR A 89 -3.15 -4.01 -45.04
C THR A 89 -2.62 -5.45 -45.09
N ALA A 90 -1.60 -5.76 -44.30
CA ALA A 90 -1.19 -7.12 -44.02
C ALA A 90 -1.63 -7.48 -42.58
N SER A 91 -2.32 -8.61 -42.43
CA SER A 91 -2.68 -9.20 -41.13
C SER A 91 -1.40 -9.54 -40.35
N ALA A 92 -0.83 -8.53 -39.70
CA ALA A 92 0.39 -8.63 -38.93
C ALA A 92 0.09 -9.37 -37.64
N THR A 93 0.54 -10.62 -37.56
CA THR A 93 0.74 -11.32 -36.29
C THR A 93 1.45 -10.37 -35.33
N PRO A 94 0.90 -10.07 -34.14
CA PRO A 94 1.49 -9.10 -33.22
C PRO A 94 2.96 -9.42 -32.99
N GLY A 95 3.83 -8.56 -33.53
CA GLY A 95 5.27 -8.74 -33.40
C GLY A 95 5.63 -8.83 -31.93
N LYS A 96 6.34 -9.90 -31.54
CA LYS A 96 6.82 -10.09 -30.17
C LYS A 96 7.56 -8.83 -29.74
N LEU A 97 7.04 -8.15 -28.71
CA LEU A 97 7.62 -6.89 -28.24
C LEU A 97 9.12 -7.06 -27.97
N PRO A 98 9.97 -6.10 -28.36
CA PRO A 98 11.40 -6.18 -28.11
C PRO A 98 11.63 -6.39 -26.61
N VAL A 99 12.52 -7.33 -26.28
CA VAL A 99 12.83 -7.67 -24.89
C VAL A 99 13.58 -6.50 -24.28
N VAL A 100 12.85 -5.63 -23.59
CA VAL A 100 13.47 -4.57 -22.77
C VAL A 100 14.19 -5.24 -21.60
N ILE A 101 15.52 -5.19 -21.64
CA ILE A 101 16.38 -5.65 -20.56
C ILE A 101 16.28 -4.63 -19.41
N PRO A 102 15.82 -5.04 -18.22
CA PRO A 102 15.79 -4.13 -17.06
C PRO A 102 17.18 -3.58 -16.76
N LYS A 103 17.26 -2.31 -16.37
CA LYS A 103 18.53 -1.67 -15.99
C LYS A 103 19.08 -2.30 -14.71
N LEU A 104 18.20 -2.50 -13.73
CA LEU A 104 18.54 -3.18 -12.49
C LEU A 104 18.52 -4.70 -12.69
N ASN A 105 19.57 -5.36 -12.20
CA ASN A 105 19.56 -6.80 -12.10
C ASN A 105 18.51 -7.27 -11.08
N ARG A 106 18.27 -8.58 -11.05
CA ARG A 106 17.24 -9.15 -10.17
C ARG A 106 17.50 -8.86 -8.68
N ALA A 107 18.73 -9.04 -8.21
CA ALA A 107 19.08 -8.88 -6.81
C ALA A 107 18.92 -7.41 -6.37
N GLU A 108 19.25 -6.46 -7.24
CA GLU A 108 19.06 -5.03 -6.98
C GLU A 108 17.57 -4.66 -6.87
N ARG A 109 16.72 -5.23 -7.74
CA ARG A 109 15.27 -5.03 -7.66
C ARG A 109 14.70 -5.60 -6.36
N ASP A 110 15.07 -6.83 -6.02
CA ASP A 110 14.65 -7.48 -4.76
C ASP A 110 15.13 -6.67 -3.53
N ALA A 111 16.36 -6.14 -3.56
CA ALA A 111 16.88 -5.28 -2.49
C ALA A 111 16.13 -3.95 -2.38
N LEU A 112 15.73 -3.35 -3.51
CA LEU A 112 14.92 -2.13 -3.51
C LEU A 112 13.53 -2.39 -2.94
N VAL A 113 12.91 -3.53 -3.26
CA VAL A 113 11.63 -3.96 -2.67
C VAL A 113 11.73 -4.05 -1.16
N GLU A 114 12.76 -4.71 -0.63
CA GLU A 114 12.96 -4.82 0.82
C GLU A 114 13.22 -3.46 1.47
N LYS A 115 14.02 -2.59 0.82
CA LYS A 115 14.22 -1.21 1.29
C LYS A 115 12.91 -0.43 1.40
N MET A 116 12.03 -0.52 0.39
CA MET A 116 10.73 0.14 0.41
C MET A 116 9.82 -0.39 1.52
N LYS A 117 9.81 -1.71 1.75
CA LYS A 117 9.05 -2.34 2.84
C LYS A 117 9.55 -1.89 4.21
N SER A 118 10.87 -1.90 4.43
CA SER A 118 11.49 -1.46 5.68
C SER A 118 11.17 0.01 5.94
N TYR A 119 11.33 0.87 4.93
CA TYR A 119 10.98 2.28 5.03
C TYR A 119 9.51 2.47 5.45
N TYR A 120 8.57 1.79 4.79
CA TYR A 120 7.15 1.88 5.15
C TYR A 120 6.90 1.38 6.57
N LYS A 121 7.49 0.25 6.94
CA LYS A 121 7.33 -0.32 8.28
C LYS A 121 7.82 0.65 9.36
N GLU A 122 9.03 1.17 9.22
CA GLU A 122 9.66 2.08 10.16
C GLU A 122 8.90 3.41 10.32
N ASN A 123 8.34 3.94 9.23
CA ASN A 123 7.73 5.27 9.19
C ASN A 123 6.20 5.30 9.34
N TYR A 124 5.50 4.17 9.17
CA TYR A 124 4.03 4.14 9.16
C TYR A 124 3.41 3.03 10.03
N VAL A 125 4.18 1.97 10.34
CA VAL A 125 3.68 0.80 11.09
C VAL A 125 4.24 0.80 12.50
N ASP A 126 5.56 0.71 12.65
CA ASP A 126 6.24 0.58 13.95
C ASP A 126 6.22 1.91 14.70
N SER A 127 6.51 3.01 13.99
CA SER A 127 6.41 4.36 14.52
C SER A 127 5.91 5.30 13.42
N PHE A 128 4.83 6.04 13.68
CA PHE A 128 4.34 7.00 12.70
C PHE A 128 5.27 8.23 12.67
N ASN A 129 5.91 8.47 11.53
CA ASN A 129 6.79 9.61 11.34
C ASN A 129 5.98 10.88 11.08
N LYS A 130 5.72 11.65 12.13
CA LYS A 130 4.93 12.89 12.11
C LYS A 130 5.47 13.98 11.20
N GLU A 131 6.79 13.99 10.96
CA GLU A 131 7.41 14.96 10.06
C GLU A 131 6.96 14.77 8.61
N LEU A 132 6.72 13.53 8.18
CA LEU A 132 6.23 13.26 6.83
C LEU A 132 4.88 13.92 6.60
N LEU A 133 3.96 13.84 7.57
CA LEU A 133 2.61 14.39 7.41
C LEU A 133 2.60 15.92 7.23
N LYS A 134 3.64 16.64 7.68
CA LYS A 134 3.77 18.09 7.43
C LYS A 134 3.96 18.40 5.95
N GLU A 135 4.55 17.47 5.21
CA GLU A 135 4.80 17.56 3.77
C GLU A 135 3.99 16.47 3.06
N ILE A 136 2.70 16.75 2.82
CA ILE A 136 1.74 15.80 2.26
C ILE A 136 2.28 15.04 1.03
N PRO A 137 2.96 15.67 0.04
CA PRO A 137 3.54 14.93 -1.07
C PRO A 137 4.55 13.86 -0.63
N ASN A 138 5.41 14.14 0.34
CA ASN A 138 6.41 13.20 0.87
C ASN A 138 5.76 12.10 1.71
N TRP A 139 4.72 12.45 2.49
CA TRP A 139 3.90 11.47 3.19
C TRP A 139 3.23 10.47 2.23
N LEU A 140 2.70 10.95 1.09
CA LEU A 140 2.10 10.10 0.07
C LEU A 140 3.16 9.27 -0.68
N ASP A 141 4.30 9.85 -1.02
CA ASP A 141 5.40 9.17 -1.70
C ASP A 141 5.93 7.99 -0.87
N GLY A 142 6.11 8.19 0.45
CA GLY A 142 6.53 7.12 1.35
C GLY A 142 5.53 5.95 1.48
N MET A 143 4.26 6.15 1.10
CA MET A 143 3.26 5.08 1.00
C MET A 143 3.15 4.49 -0.41
N GLY A 144 3.90 5.01 -1.38
CA GLY A 144 3.76 4.70 -2.81
C GLY A 144 2.44 5.19 -3.39
N LEU A 145 1.95 6.35 -2.93
CA LEU A 145 0.70 6.99 -3.34
C LEU A 145 0.93 8.41 -3.88
N LYS A 146 2.13 8.70 -4.37
CA LYS A 146 2.56 10.03 -4.83
C LYS A 146 1.61 10.61 -5.89
N GLY A 147 1.11 9.78 -6.79
CA GLY A 147 0.15 10.16 -7.83
C GLY A 147 -1.15 10.77 -7.30
N LEU A 148 -1.48 10.57 -6.01
CA LEU A 148 -2.65 11.15 -5.36
C LEU A 148 -2.39 12.55 -4.78
N ALA A 149 -1.16 13.05 -4.78
CA ALA A 149 -0.83 14.37 -4.24
C ALA A 149 -1.70 15.53 -4.78
N PRO A 150 -2.08 15.57 -6.07
CA PRO A 150 -2.98 16.59 -6.58
C PRO A 150 -4.36 16.63 -5.90
N CYS A 151 -4.89 15.50 -5.41
CA CYS A 151 -6.18 15.43 -4.69
C CYS A 151 -6.13 16.14 -3.33
N PHE A 152 -4.95 16.38 -2.77
CA PHE A 152 -4.76 17.06 -1.50
C PHE A 152 -4.33 18.53 -1.67
N LYS A 153 -4.41 19.09 -2.87
CA LYS A 153 -4.06 20.49 -3.11
C LYS A 153 -4.92 21.42 -2.25
N GLY A 154 -4.28 22.18 -1.37
CA GLY A 154 -4.96 23.12 -0.45
C GLY A 154 -5.50 22.48 0.82
N VAL A 155 -5.42 21.15 0.97
CA VAL A 155 -5.74 20.46 2.21
C VAL A 155 -4.50 20.49 3.10
N ASN A 156 -4.62 20.98 4.33
CA ASN A 156 -3.51 20.95 5.28
C ASN A 156 -3.51 19.64 6.09
N SER A 157 -2.38 19.34 6.73
CA SER A 157 -2.19 18.11 7.51
C SER A 157 -3.17 17.97 8.68
N GLN A 158 -3.61 19.08 9.27
CA GLN A 158 -4.59 19.07 10.36
C GLN A 158 -5.97 18.64 9.86
N ASP A 159 -6.37 19.10 8.67
CA ASP A 159 -7.66 18.72 8.08
C ASP A 159 -7.68 17.25 7.67
N ILE A 160 -6.55 16.68 7.21
CA ILE A 160 -6.43 15.24 6.96
C ILE A 160 -6.68 14.43 8.25
N LEU A 161 -6.16 14.88 9.39
CA LEU A 161 -6.41 14.24 10.69
C LEU A 161 -7.86 14.37 11.16
N LYS A 162 -8.69 15.19 10.50
CA LYS A 162 -10.14 15.25 10.79
C LYS A 162 -10.93 14.20 10.02
N PHE A 163 -10.33 13.50 9.05
CA PHE A 163 -11.08 12.54 8.24
C PHE A 163 -11.50 11.35 9.08
N THR A 164 -12.80 11.13 9.16
CA THR A 164 -13.44 10.03 9.90
C THR A 164 -13.98 8.96 8.96
N ASP A 165 -14.32 9.31 7.73
CA ASP A 165 -14.98 8.40 6.77
C ASP A 165 -14.20 8.41 5.45
N TRP A 166 -14.07 7.24 4.82
CA TRP A 166 -13.49 7.07 3.48
C TRP A 166 -14.26 7.89 2.42
N LYS A 167 -15.54 8.20 2.63
CA LYS A 167 -16.31 9.09 1.72
C LYS A 167 -15.65 10.44 1.54
N GLN A 168 -15.00 10.98 2.58
CA GLN A 168 -14.27 12.26 2.48
C GLN A 168 -13.11 12.16 1.49
N LEU A 169 -12.41 11.02 1.42
CA LEU A 169 -11.39 10.77 0.41
C LEU A 169 -11.97 10.63 -0.99
N ARG A 170 -13.17 10.03 -1.11
CA ARG A 170 -13.90 9.97 -2.38
C ARG A 170 -14.27 11.37 -2.86
N ASP A 171 -14.72 12.25 -1.96
CA ASP A 171 -15.09 13.64 -2.27
C ASP A 171 -13.86 14.48 -2.68
N LEU A 172 -12.65 14.10 -2.23
CA LEU A 172 -11.38 14.63 -2.75
C LEU A 172 -10.99 14.10 -4.14
N GLY A 173 -11.82 13.24 -4.75
CA GLY A 173 -11.59 12.66 -6.06
C GLY A 173 -10.80 11.34 -6.06
N ILE A 174 -10.56 10.74 -4.90
CA ILE A 174 -9.87 9.43 -4.79
C ILE A 174 -10.90 8.31 -5.01
N LYS A 175 -11.05 7.90 -6.27
CA LYS A 175 -12.08 6.93 -6.70
C LYS A 175 -11.75 5.47 -6.37
N ASN A 176 -10.47 5.11 -6.30
CA ASN A 176 -10.09 3.72 -6.06
C ASN A 176 -10.26 3.35 -4.56
N PRO A 177 -11.05 2.31 -4.23
CA PRO A 177 -11.29 1.92 -2.84
C PRO A 177 -10.03 1.44 -2.12
N ALA A 178 -9.13 0.72 -2.80
CA ALA A 178 -7.87 0.26 -2.18
C ALA A 178 -6.98 1.44 -1.77
N HIS A 179 -6.93 2.52 -2.56
CA HIS A 179 -6.25 3.76 -2.18
C HIS A 179 -6.89 4.40 -0.95
N ARG A 180 -8.23 4.54 -0.94
CA ARG A 180 -8.95 5.11 0.20
C ARG A 180 -8.72 4.31 1.47
N LYS A 181 -8.84 2.98 1.42
CA LYS A 181 -8.58 2.08 2.55
C LYS A 181 -7.15 2.23 3.08
N ARG A 182 -6.15 2.21 2.18
CA ARG A 182 -4.74 2.40 2.55
C ARG A 182 -4.52 3.76 3.23
N LEU A 183 -5.12 4.83 2.70
CA LEU A 183 -5.04 6.18 3.27
C LEU A 183 -5.71 6.25 4.64
N MET A 184 -6.94 5.77 4.79
CA MET A 184 -7.68 5.80 6.07
C MET A 184 -6.92 5.09 7.18
N ARG A 185 -6.37 3.90 6.91
CA ARG A 185 -5.52 3.19 7.87
C ARG A 185 -4.31 4.01 8.31
N ASN A 186 -3.65 4.70 7.38
CA ASN A 186 -2.48 5.53 7.69
C ASN A 186 -2.86 6.84 8.41
N ILE A 187 -4.00 7.44 8.08
CA ILE A 187 -4.57 8.57 8.82
C ILE A 187 -4.88 8.16 10.26
N TRP A 188 -5.44 6.96 10.45
CA TRP A 188 -5.73 6.45 11.79
C TRP A 188 -4.47 6.14 12.60
N ASN A 189 -3.43 5.59 11.98
CA ASN A 189 -2.12 5.43 12.62
C ASN A 189 -1.53 6.79 13.04
N ALA A 190 -1.67 7.81 12.19
CA ALA A 190 -1.26 9.17 12.52
C ALA A 190 -2.02 9.69 13.76
N LYS A 191 -3.35 9.58 13.76
CA LYS A 191 -4.21 9.96 14.89
C LYS A 191 -3.77 9.29 16.20
N ARG A 192 -3.56 7.96 16.17
CA ARG A 192 -3.07 7.20 17.32
C ARG A 192 -1.73 7.73 17.83
N SER A 193 -0.80 8.00 16.92
CA SER A 193 0.51 8.54 17.29
C SER A 193 0.42 9.94 17.90
N PHE A 194 -0.43 10.83 17.39
CA PHE A 194 -0.64 12.16 17.99
C PHE A 194 -1.34 12.09 19.36
N ALA A 195 -2.32 11.21 19.53
CA ALA A 195 -3.01 11.00 20.80
C ALA A 195 -2.07 10.43 21.87
N SER A 196 -1.19 9.49 21.49
CA SER A 196 -0.20 8.90 22.40
C SER A 196 0.77 9.94 22.98
N ASP A 197 1.20 10.95 22.23
CA ASP A 197 2.06 12.04 22.75
C ASP A 197 1.37 12.86 23.84
N GLN A 198 0.03 12.87 23.83
CA GLN A 198 -0.78 13.57 24.82
C GLN A 198 -1.20 12.65 25.97
N GLY A 199 -0.75 11.39 25.99
CA GLY A 199 -1.20 10.39 26.96
C GLY A 199 -2.65 9.95 26.77
N ILE A 200 -3.23 10.19 25.58
CA ILE A 200 -4.61 9.79 25.25
C ILE A 200 -4.58 8.45 24.51
N THR A 201 -5.32 7.48 25.04
CA THR A 201 -5.56 6.21 24.35
C THR A 201 -6.82 6.34 23.49
N LEU A 202 -6.67 6.20 22.16
CA LEU A 202 -7.82 6.12 21.26
C LEU A 202 -8.46 4.73 21.35
N PRO A 203 -9.79 4.61 21.13
CA PRO A 203 -10.44 3.32 20.99
C PRO A 203 -9.82 2.52 19.84
N GLU A 204 -9.97 1.19 19.89
CA GLU A 204 -9.56 0.36 18.76
C GLU A 204 -10.31 0.78 17.49
N ASP A 205 -9.59 0.71 16.37
CA ASP A 205 -10.14 1.01 15.05
C ASP A 205 -11.14 -0.06 14.66
N LYS A 206 -12.42 0.19 14.92
CA LYS A 206 -13.50 -0.72 14.52
C LYS A 206 -13.70 -0.75 13.00
N GLU A 207 -13.19 0.25 12.27
CA GLU A 207 -13.38 0.34 10.82
C GLU A 207 -12.26 -0.35 10.04
N SER A 208 -11.04 -0.44 10.59
CA SER A 208 -9.95 -1.16 9.91
C SER A 208 -10.15 -2.68 9.80
N SER A 209 -11.03 -3.26 10.63
CA SER A 209 -11.32 -4.70 10.63
C SER A 209 -12.46 -5.09 9.67
N GLY A 210 -13.06 -4.13 8.96
CA GLY A 210 -14.04 -4.42 7.92
C GLY A 210 -13.44 -5.39 6.91
N ASN A 211 -14.07 -6.57 6.79
CA ASN A 211 -13.70 -7.58 5.80
C ASN A 211 -13.61 -6.90 4.43
N ASP A 212 -12.58 -7.24 3.65
CA ASP A 212 -12.30 -6.70 2.30
C ASP A 212 -13.48 -6.87 1.31
N ASP A 213 -14.55 -7.55 1.72
CA ASP A 213 -15.65 -7.99 0.88
C ASP A 213 -16.79 -6.95 0.81
N ASP A 214 -16.99 -6.10 1.82
CA ASP A 214 -18.13 -5.15 1.83
C ASP A 214 -17.91 -3.94 0.91
N GLU A 215 -16.66 -3.55 0.61
CA GLU A 215 -16.35 -2.46 -0.33
C GLU A 215 -16.48 -2.87 -1.81
N GLN A 216 -16.71 -4.15 -2.11
CA GLN A 216 -16.88 -4.62 -3.50
C GLN A 216 -18.29 -4.38 -4.06
N ASN A 217 -19.24 -3.96 -3.22
CA ASN A 217 -20.63 -3.69 -3.60
C ASN A 217 -20.90 -2.22 -3.99
N ASP A 218 -19.88 -1.37 -4.07
CA ASP A 218 -20.09 -0.11 -4.80
C ASP A 218 -20.40 -0.47 -6.26
N ASP A 219 -21.51 0.04 -6.79
CA ASP A 219 -21.95 -0.02 -8.20
C ASP A 219 -20.97 0.74 -9.13
N LEU A 220 -19.67 0.46 -8.99
CA LEU A 220 -18.60 1.04 -9.79
C LEU A 220 -18.62 0.38 -11.15
N THR A 221 -18.80 1.23 -12.16
CA THR A 221 -18.53 0.90 -13.54
C THR A 221 -17.08 0.41 -13.69
N PRO A 222 -16.76 -0.45 -14.68
CA PRO A 222 -15.38 -0.86 -14.95
C PRO A 222 -14.40 0.33 -15.04
N GLU A 223 -14.86 1.47 -15.55
CA GLU A 223 -14.12 2.73 -15.67
C GLU A 223 -13.80 3.34 -14.31
N ASP A 224 -14.71 3.26 -13.34
CA ASP A 224 -14.48 3.78 -11.99
C ASP A 224 -13.53 2.91 -11.17
N ARG A 225 -13.33 1.65 -11.56
CA ARG A 225 -12.37 0.73 -10.92
C ARG A 225 -10.92 1.07 -11.25
N VAL A 226 -10.68 1.83 -12.31
CA VAL A 226 -9.34 2.16 -12.81
C VAL A 226 -9.10 3.66 -12.74
N ASP A 227 -8.19 4.08 -11.88
CA ASP A 227 -7.75 5.47 -11.86
C ASP A 227 -6.72 5.71 -12.99
N PHE A 228 -7.20 6.22 -14.13
CA PHE A 228 -6.35 6.56 -15.26
C PHE A 228 -5.35 7.68 -14.99
N LYS A 229 -5.51 8.48 -13.93
CA LYS A 229 -4.46 9.43 -13.52
C LYS A 229 -3.36 8.70 -12.77
N ALA A 230 -3.74 7.75 -11.91
CA ALA A 230 -2.79 6.94 -11.16
C ALA A 230 -1.95 6.02 -12.05
N ILE A 231 -2.44 5.59 -13.23
CA ILE A 231 -1.72 4.69 -14.16
C ILE A 231 -0.35 5.26 -14.59
N GLU A 232 -0.22 6.59 -14.57
CA GLU A 232 1.03 7.28 -14.86
C GLU A 232 2.02 7.28 -13.69
N ASP A 233 1.61 6.89 -12.49
CA ASP A 233 2.50 6.67 -11.37
C ASP A 233 2.44 5.20 -10.95
N LEU A 234 3.35 4.41 -11.52
CA LEU A 234 3.33 2.94 -11.41
C LEU A 234 3.18 2.43 -9.96
N PRO A 235 3.93 2.91 -8.95
CA PRO A 235 3.70 2.53 -7.55
C PRO A 235 2.26 2.81 -7.08
N THR A 236 1.71 3.97 -7.40
CA THR A 236 0.34 4.36 -7.04
C THR A 236 -0.67 3.47 -7.74
N TRP A 237 -0.53 3.25 -9.05
CA TRP A 237 -1.41 2.35 -9.80
C TRP A 237 -1.41 0.92 -9.24
N LEU A 238 -0.22 0.36 -8.98
CA LEU A 238 -0.08 -0.97 -8.39
C LEU A 238 -0.74 -1.05 -7.01
N ASN A 239 -0.60 -0.02 -6.16
CA ASN A 239 -1.31 0.05 -4.88
C ASN A 239 -2.84 0.15 -5.03
N GLY A 240 -3.34 0.55 -6.20
CA GLY A 240 -4.77 0.53 -6.52
C GLY A 240 -5.30 -0.87 -6.83
N MET A 241 -4.41 -1.83 -7.10
CA MET A 241 -4.77 -3.24 -7.28
C MET A 241 -4.95 -3.93 -5.92
N ARG A 242 -4.02 -3.67 -5.02
CA ARG A 242 -4.02 -4.14 -3.64
C ARG A 242 -3.04 -3.33 -2.83
N ASP A 243 -3.36 -3.16 -1.56
CA ASP A 243 -2.46 -2.65 -0.56
C ASP A 243 -1.08 -3.34 -0.58
N GLY A 244 -0.02 -2.55 -0.71
CA GLY A 244 1.37 -3.00 -0.73
C GLY A 244 1.88 -3.49 -2.09
N TYR A 245 1.07 -3.46 -3.15
CA TYR A 245 1.54 -3.88 -4.48
C TYR A 245 2.45 -2.85 -5.15
N GLY A 246 2.46 -1.60 -4.67
CA GLY A 246 3.42 -0.58 -5.09
C GLY A 246 4.88 -1.01 -4.94
N TYR A 247 5.18 -1.96 -4.04
CA TYR A 247 6.52 -2.53 -3.89
C TYR A 247 6.97 -3.35 -5.11
N PHE A 248 6.06 -3.75 -6.01
CA PHE A 248 6.46 -4.44 -7.24
C PHE A 248 6.94 -3.47 -8.34
N ALA A 249 6.80 -2.16 -8.17
CA ALA A 249 7.20 -1.17 -9.18
C ALA A 249 8.64 -1.36 -9.71
N PRO A 250 9.66 -1.67 -8.88
CA PRO A 250 11.01 -1.97 -9.36
C PRO A 250 11.08 -3.11 -10.39
N HIS A 251 10.18 -4.09 -10.34
CA HIS A 251 10.18 -5.20 -11.30
C HIS A 251 9.81 -4.79 -12.72
N PHE A 252 9.12 -3.67 -12.88
CA PHE A 252 8.71 -3.13 -14.18
C PHE A 252 9.57 -1.93 -14.63
N GLU A 253 10.75 -1.74 -14.02
CA GLU A 253 11.65 -0.67 -14.43
C GLU A 253 11.95 -0.73 -15.93
N GLY A 254 11.90 0.44 -16.58
CA GLY A 254 12.13 0.58 -18.02
C GLY A 254 10.92 0.23 -18.88
N ARG A 255 9.77 -0.11 -18.28
CA ARG A 255 8.54 -0.43 -19.00
C ARG A 255 7.47 0.62 -18.75
N ASN A 256 6.75 0.97 -19.80
CA ASN A 256 5.59 1.85 -19.69
C ASN A 256 4.34 1.03 -19.31
N TRP A 257 3.32 1.69 -18.78
CA TRP A 257 2.11 0.99 -18.33
C TRP A 257 1.37 0.28 -19.48
N ARG A 258 1.48 0.79 -20.72
CA ARG A 258 0.86 0.18 -21.90
C ARG A 258 1.49 -1.19 -22.19
N GLU A 259 2.80 -1.33 -22.05
CA GLU A 259 3.48 -2.63 -22.15
C GLU A 259 3.08 -3.56 -21.01
N ILE A 260 2.97 -3.02 -19.78
CA ILE A 260 2.66 -3.80 -18.59
C ILE A 260 1.27 -4.43 -18.68
N ILE A 261 0.25 -3.73 -19.18
CA ILE A 261 -1.11 -4.29 -19.31
C ILE A 261 -1.17 -5.50 -20.25
N HIS A 262 -0.23 -5.61 -21.20
CA HIS A 262 -0.15 -6.72 -22.14
C HIS A 262 0.70 -7.91 -21.65
N MET A 263 1.27 -7.84 -20.46
CA MET A 263 2.10 -8.93 -19.93
C MET A 263 1.31 -10.20 -19.63
N THR A 264 1.94 -11.33 -19.92
CA THR A 264 1.44 -12.66 -19.58
C THR A 264 1.92 -13.11 -18.20
N TRP A 265 1.44 -14.28 -17.79
CA TRP A 265 1.85 -14.94 -16.56
C TRP A 265 3.36 -15.22 -16.51
N GLU A 266 3.92 -15.65 -17.64
CA GLU A 266 5.34 -15.96 -17.84
C GLU A 266 6.18 -14.68 -17.84
N ASP A 267 5.68 -13.59 -18.44
CA ASP A 267 6.38 -12.31 -18.42
C ASP A 267 6.61 -11.82 -16.98
N LEU A 268 5.59 -11.89 -16.13
CA LEU A 268 5.71 -11.51 -14.71
C LEU A 268 6.71 -12.41 -13.95
N GLU A 269 6.81 -13.69 -14.32
CA GLU A 269 7.79 -14.61 -13.74
C GLU A 269 9.23 -14.23 -14.12
N VAL A 270 9.44 -13.91 -15.40
CA VAL A 270 10.72 -13.45 -15.94
C VAL A 270 11.13 -12.14 -15.28
N LEU A 271 10.18 -11.25 -14.98
CA LEU A 271 10.43 -10.02 -14.22
C LEU A 271 10.78 -10.26 -12.74
N GLY A 272 10.64 -11.49 -12.24
CA GLY A 272 11.01 -11.89 -10.89
C GLY A 272 9.84 -12.00 -9.92
N ILE A 273 8.61 -11.73 -10.35
CA ILE A 273 7.39 -11.84 -9.53
C ILE A 273 6.99 -13.31 -9.45
N ARG A 274 7.68 -14.09 -8.62
CA ARG A 274 7.53 -15.55 -8.55
C ARG A 274 6.24 -16.00 -7.88
N ALA A 275 5.77 -15.25 -6.89
CA ALA A 275 4.61 -15.62 -6.09
C ALA A 275 3.37 -15.77 -6.97
N ARG A 276 2.86 -17.00 -7.07
CA ARG A 276 1.68 -17.37 -7.87
C ARG A 276 0.47 -16.50 -7.55
N THR A 277 0.22 -16.25 -6.27
CA THR A 277 -0.90 -15.41 -5.82
C THR A 277 -0.77 -13.96 -6.26
N SER A 278 0.46 -13.41 -6.24
CA SER A 278 0.73 -12.06 -6.72
C SER A 278 0.54 -11.95 -8.23
N ARG A 279 1.11 -12.88 -9.01
CA ARG A 279 0.91 -12.92 -10.47
C ARG A 279 -0.56 -13.01 -10.85
N ALA A 280 -1.32 -13.91 -10.21
CA ALA A 280 -2.75 -14.06 -10.48
C ALA A 280 -3.55 -12.77 -10.26
N ARG A 281 -3.22 -12.03 -9.20
CA ARG A 281 -3.87 -10.76 -8.87
C ARG A 281 -3.47 -9.65 -9.83
N ILE A 282 -2.17 -9.55 -10.17
CA ILE A 282 -1.68 -8.58 -11.16
C ILE A 282 -2.38 -8.85 -12.50
N ILE A 283 -2.31 -10.07 -13.05
CA ILE A 283 -2.97 -10.42 -14.33
C ILE A 283 -4.47 -10.10 -14.31
N ALA A 284 -5.17 -10.42 -13.21
CA ALA A 284 -6.58 -10.10 -13.09
C ALA A 284 -6.82 -8.57 -13.17
N HIS A 285 -5.97 -7.77 -12.54
CA HIS A 285 -6.09 -6.31 -12.58
C HIS A 285 -5.67 -5.71 -13.92
N LEU A 286 -4.61 -6.22 -14.56
CA LEU A 286 -4.20 -5.79 -15.90
C LEU A 286 -5.35 -5.97 -16.89
N TRP A 287 -6.12 -7.04 -16.73
CA TRP A 287 -7.30 -7.24 -17.55
C TRP A 287 -8.46 -6.29 -17.24
N VAL A 288 -8.76 -6.05 -15.96
CA VAL A 288 -9.72 -5.00 -15.59
C VAL A 288 -9.32 -3.65 -16.22
N THR A 289 -8.02 -3.35 -16.21
CA THR A 289 -7.45 -2.16 -16.84
C THR A 289 -7.67 -2.15 -18.36
N LYS A 290 -7.38 -3.25 -19.06
CA LYS A 290 -7.66 -3.40 -20.50
C LYS A 290 -9.14 -3.17 -20.83
N ARG A 291 -10.06 -3.77 -20.07
CA ARG A 291 -11.50 -3.59 -20.30
C ARG A 291 -11.95 -2.16 -20.07
N ALA A 292 -11.46 -1.51 -19.01
CA ALA A 292 -11.77 -0.12 -18.73
C ALA A 292 -11.21 0.82 -19.82
N LEU A 293 -10.02 0.54 -20.36
CA LEU A 293 -9.45 1.28 -21.49
C LEU A 293 -10.28 1.10 -22.76
N ALA A 294 -10.64 -0.14 -23.09
CA ALA A 294 -11.46 -0.42 -24.26
C ALA A 294 -12.81 0.32 -24.19
N ALA A 295 -13.49 0.23 -23.05
CA ALA A 295 -14.75 0.93 -22.83
C ALA A 295 -14.59 2.46 -22.90
N LYS A 296 -13.54 3.02 -22.30
CA LYS A 296 -13.22 4.46 -22.38
C LYS A 296 -12.93 4.92 -23.81
N ASN A 297 -12.29 4.08 -24.62
CA ASN A 297 -11.94 4.41 -26.01
C ASN A 297 -13.06 4.10 -27.02
N GLY A 298 -14.15 3.46 -26.59
CA GLY A 298 -15.19 2.94 -27.50
C GLY A 298 -14.73 1.74 -28.34
N GLU A 299 -13.70 1.03 -27.89
CA GLU A 299 -13.20 -0.20 -28.52
C GLU A 299 -13.99 -1.42 -28.04
N PRO A 300 -14.04 -2.52 -28.83
CA PRO A 300 -14.62 -3.77 -28.39
C PRO A 300 -14.00 -4.27 -27.08
N ILE A 301 -14.85 -4.59 -26.10
CA ILE A 301 -14.39 -5.08 -24.80
C ILE A 301 -13.78 -6.49 -24.99
N PRO A 302 -12.53 -6.73 -24.54
CA PRO A 302 -11.89 -8.04 -24.58
C PRO A 302 -12.77 -9.14 -23.97
N GLU A 303 -12.94 -10.26 -24.68
CA GLU A 303 -13.82 -11.37 -24.25
C GLU A 303 -13.24 -12.17 -23.07
N GLU A 304 -14.10 -12.82 -22.26
CA GLU A 304 -13.63 -13.53 -21.06
C GLU A 304 -12.61 -14.65 -21.36
N LYS A 305 -12.72 -15.27 -22.54
CA LYS A 305 -11.80 -16.30 -23.01
C LYS A 305 -10.35 -15.79 -23.15
N GLU A 306 -10.17 -14.49 -23.37
CA GLU A 306 -8.87 -13.83 -23.48
C GLU A 306 -8.19 -13.61 -22.13
N ARG A 307 -8.88 -13.84 -20.99
CA ARG A 307 -8.21 -13.94 -19.67
C ARG A 307 -7.16 -15.03 -19.63
N ILE A 308 -7.42 -16.10 -20.39
CA ILE A 308 -7.04 -17.46 -20.02
C ILE A 308 -5.60 -17.73 -20.49
N ASP A 309 -4.68 -16.90 -20.01
CA ASP A 309 -3.25 -17.22 -19.89
C ASP A 309 -2.95 -17.72 -18.46
N ARG A 310 -3.92 -18.36 -17.80
CA ARG A 310 -3.60 -19.17 -16.62
C ARG A 310 -3.12 -20.53 -17.12
N PRO A 311 -1.96 -21.02 -16.67
CA PRO A 311 -1.55 -22.39 -16.96
C PRO A 311 -2.71 -23.32 -16.63
N ARG A 312 -3.14 -24.17 -17.57
CA ARG A 312 -4.32 -25.06 -17.45
C ARG A 312 -4.34 -25.85 -16.14
N GLU A 313 -3.18 -26.08 -15.54
CA GLU A 313 -3.01 -26.73 -14.24
C GLU A 313 -3.56 -25.93 -13.03
N VAL A 314 -3.58 -24.60 -13.13
CA VAL A 314 -4.23 -23.71 -12.15
C VAL A 314 -5.75 -23.84 -12.21
N GLN A 315 -6.31 -23.91 -13.41
CA GLN A 315 -7.73 -24.15 -13.62
C GLN A 315 -8.13 -25.53 -13.11
N ARG A 316 -7.33 -26.57 -13.38
CA ARG A 316 -7.62 -27.92 -12.89
C ARG A 316 -7.67 -28.01 -11.36
N ARG A 317 -6.74 -27.36 -10.63
CA ARG A 317 -6.78 -27.43 -9.16
C ARG A 317 -7.91 -26.63 -8.52
N LEU A 318 -8.37 -25.56 -9.17
CA LEU A 318 -9.52 -24.78 -8.69
C LEU A 318 -10.86 -25.46 -9.02
N LEU A 319 -10.98 -26.07 -10.20
CA LEU A 319 -12.19 -26.76 -10.64
C LEU A 319 -12.35 -28.16 -10.03
N TYR A 320 -11.25 -28.91 -9.87
CA TYR A 320 -11.31 -30.32 -9.43
C TYR A 320 -10.87 -30.53 -7.98
N GLY A 321 -10.54 -29.46 -7.26
CA GLY A 321 -9.89 -29.52 -5.95
C GLY A 321 -8.49 -30.13 -6.04
N THR A 322 -7.63 -29.86 -5.06
CA THR A 322 -6.46 -30.73 -4.87
C THR A 322 -6.97 -32.13 -4.52
N PRO A 323 -6.59 -33.19 -5.25
CA PRO A 323 -6.91 -34.55 -4.83
C PRO A 323 -6.44 -34.69 -3.38
N ARG A 324 -7.38 -34.89 -2.45
CA ARG A 324 -7.00 -35.27 -1.09
C ARG A 324 -6.15 -36.51 -1.27
N LYS A 325 -4.87 -36.45 -0.89
CA LYS A 325 -4.06 -37.65 -0.72
C LYS A 325 -4.81 -38.49 0.30
N THR A 326 -5.62 -39.43 -0.17
CA THR A 326 -6.16 -40.49 0.65
C THR A 326 -4.93 -41.23 1.13
N GLY A 327 -4.52 -40.96 2.37
CA GLY A 327 -3.46 -41.71 3.00
C GLY A 327 -3.85 -43.16 2.91
N LYS A 328 -3.13 -43.93 2.08
CA LYS A 328 -3.07 -45.38 2.23
C LYS A 328 -2.61 -45.59 3.67
N GLN A 329 -3.55 -45.92 4.56
CA GLN A 329 -3.20 -46.45 5.88
C GLN A 329 -2.35 -47.68 5.59
N GLY A 330 -1.06 -47.58 5.91
CA GLY A 330 -0.17 -48.72 5.90
C GLY A 330 -0.74 -49.75 6.88
N SER A 331 -1.19 -50.87 6.35
CA SER A 331 -1.44 -52.08 7.13
C SER A 331 -0.12 -52.48 7.79
N HIS A 332 -0.03 -52.32 9.11
CA HIS A 332 1.02 -52.94 9.90
C HIS A 332 0.90 -54.47 9.78
N PRO A 333 2.00 -55.21 9.52
CA PRO A 333 1.99 -56.66 9.63
C PRO A 333 1.86 -57.06 11.09
N ALA A 334 0.95 -58.00 11.38
CA ALA A 334 0.84 -58.65 12.68
C ALA A 334 2.07 -59.55 12.92
N ILE A 335 2.59 -59.51 14.15
CA ILE A 335 3.64 -60.41 14.66
C ILE A 335 2.97 -61.64 15.26
#